data_AF-A0A2T0X178-F1
#
_entry.id   AF-A0A2T0X178-F1
#
_cell.length_a   1.000
_cell.length_b   1.000
_cell.length_c   1.000
_cell.angle_alpha   90.00
_cell.angle_beta   90.00
_cell.angle_gamma   90.00
#
_symmetry.space_group_name_H-M   'P 1'
#
loop_
_entity.id
_entity.type
_entity.pdbx_description
1 polymer ?
#
loop_
_entity_poly.entity_id
_entity_poly.type
_entity_poly.pdbx_seq_one_letter_code
_entity_poly.pdbx_strand_id
1 'polypeptide(L)'
;MRVILGCMLAALLGPPWWGPAEAREGGGGARPAEARPGAAAACGRRPEVLALLAERRGETRRGIGMHGSGRVVEVFASEGGGWTVIATEPSGRTCVIAAGHGWEDLREAPPPPGVPA
;
A
#
# COMPACT_ATOMS: atom_id res chain seq x y z
N MET A 1 31.53 -3.08 60.25
CA MET A 1 30.21 -3.39 60.85
C MET A 1 29.31 -2.16 60.81
N ARG A 2 28.82 -1.76 59.63
CA ARG A 2 27.91 -0.61 59.44
C ARG A 2 27.18 -0.63 58.08
N VAL A 3 27.05 -1.80 57.46
CA VAL A 3 26.50 -1.99 56.10
C VAL A 3 25.06 -2.53 56.11
N ILE A 4 24.46 -2.82 57.27
CA ILE A 4 23.19 -3.59 57.33
C ILE A 4 21.98 -2.75 57.82
N LEU A 5 22.15 -1.52 58.34
CA LEU A 5 21.03 -0.78 58.95
C LEU A 5 20.24 0.15 58.01
N GLY A 6 20.43 0.03 56.68
CA GLY A 6 19.79 0.92 55.70
C GLY A 6 18.76 0.27 54.78
N CYS A 7 18.30 -0.96 55.08
CA CYS A 7 17.62 -1.79 54.08
C CYS A 7 16.11 -1.98 54.26
N MET A 8 15.39 -1.23 55.12
CA MET A 8 14.00 -1.64 55.45
C MET A 8 12.85 -0.62 55.53
N LEU A 9 12.94 0.67 55.17
CA LEU A 9 11.70 1.48 55.12
C LEU A 9 11.64 2.46 53.94
N ALA A 10 10.59 2.31 53.12
CA ALA A 10 10.06 3.20 52.08
C ALA A 10 10.58 3.05 50.63
N ALA A 11 10.47 1.84 50.08
CA ALA A 11 9.91 1.72 48.74
C ALA A 11 8.40 1.97 48.86
N LEU A 12 7.86 3.07 48.31
CA LEU A 12 6.44 3.20 47.95
C LEU A 12 6.00 4.52 47.26
N LEU A 13 6.86 5.48 46.92
CA LEU A 13 6.44 6.65 46.13
C LEU A 13 7.49 7.04 45.08
N GLY A 14 7.07 7.15 43.82
CA GLY A 14 7.90 7.20 42.61
C GLY A 14 8.75 8.47 42.39
N PRO A 15 9.40 8.56 41.21
CA PRO A 15 10.33 9.64 40.87
C PRO A 15 9.68 11.04 40.92
N PRO A 16 10.41 12.09 41.38
CA PRO A 16 9.87 13.44 41.50
C PRO A 16 9.71 14.09 40.11
N TRP A 17 8.44 14.36 39.80
CA TRP A 17 7.83 14.97 38.62
C TRP A 17 8.03 16.50 38.52
N TRP A 18 9.07 17.05 39.12
CA TRP A 18 9.33 18.50 39.15
C TRP A 18 10.55 18.89 38.28
N GLY A 19 10.45 18.63 36.99
CA GLY A 19 11.28 19.30 35.98
C GLY A 19 10.35 20.01 34.99
N PRO A 20 10.59 21.28 34.63
CA PRO A 20 9.79 21.95 33.62
C PRO A 20 9.93 21.18 32.29
N ALA A 21 8.78 20.73 31.80
CA ALA A 21 8.63 20.05 30.53
C ALA A 21 8.66 21.06 29.39
N GLU A 22 9.85 21.43 28.90
CA GLU A 22 9.99 22.25 27.69
C GLU A 22 11.40 22.05 27.09
N ALA A 23 11.45 21.89 25.76
CA ALA A 23 12.63 21.62 24.92
C ALA A 23 13.12 20.16 24.82
N ARG A 24 12.20 19.24 24.52
CA ARG A 24 12.49 18.21 23.51
C ARG A 24 12.05 18.75 22.16
N GLU A 25 12.91 19.52 21.51
CA GLU A 25 12.72 19.87 20.10
C GLU A 25 12.71 18.57 19.29
N GLY A 26 11.53 18.22 18.79
CA GLY A 26 11.27 17.01 18.04
C GLY A 26 12.02 17.03 16.71
N GLY A 27 13.18 16.37 16.68
CA GLY A 27 13.85 15.94 15.45
C GLY A 27 13.15 14.74 14.80
N GLY A 28 11.83 14.81 14.65
CA GLY A 28 11.06 13.88 13.82
C GLY A 28 11.18 14.30 12.36
N GLY A 29 12.39 14.22 11.81
CA GLY A 29 12.59 14.40 10.38
C GLY A 29 11.84 13.28 9.67
N ALA A 30 10.65 13.59 9.16
CA ALA A 30 10.02 12.76 8.15
C ALA A 30 11.05 12.59 7.04
N ARG A 31 11.63 11.39 6.91
CA ARG A 31 12.37 11.06 5.69
C ARG A 31 11.42 11.40 4.54
N PRO A 32 11.82 12.23 3.57
CA PRO A 32 11.00 12.39 2.39
C PRO A 32 10.73 10.97 1.88
N ALA A 33 9.46 10.63 1.68
CA ALA A 33 9.13 9.43 0.95
C ALA A 33 9.83 9.59 -0.40
N GLU A 34 10.96 8.91 -0.60
CA GLU A 34 11.57 8.80 -1.91
C GLU A 34 10.49 8.19 -2.78
N ALA A 35 9.93 9.01 -3.67
CA ALA A 35 9.13 8.53 -4.76
C ALA A 35 10.03 7.57 -5.53
N ARG A 36 9.91 6.26 -5.27
CA ARG A 36 10.44 5.25 -6.17
C ARG A 36 9.91 5.66 -7.53
N PRO A 37 10.76 5.96 -8.54
CA PRO A 37 10.26 6.19 -9.87
C PRO A 37 9.34 5.03 -10.17
N GLY A 38 8.03 5.33 -10.33
CA GLY A 38 7.05 4.32 -10.67
C GLY A 38 7.64 3.59 -11.86
N ALA A 39 7.86 2.28 -11.73
CA ALA A 39 8.51 1.49 -12.75
C ALA A 39 7.91 1.91 -14.08
N ALA A 40 8.72 2.47 -14.98
CA ALA A 40 8.24 3.05 -16.22
C ALA A 40 7.27 2.04 -16.84
N ALA A 41 6.03 2.47 -17.08
CA ALA A 41 4.96 1.58 -17.48
C ALA A 41 5.42 0.73 -18.66
N ALA A 42 5.51 -0.59 -18.46
CA ALA A 42 5.93 -1.49 -19.52
C ALA A 42 4.80 -1.55 -20.56
N CYS A 43 5.06 -0.97 -21.75
CA CYS A 43 4.09 -0.88 -22.83
C CYS A 43 4.42 -1.84 -23.97
N GLY A 44 3.39 -2.32 -24.66
CA GLY A 44 3.51 -3.20 -25.82
C GLY A 44 2.20 -3.27 -26.61
N ARG A 45 2.13 -4.19 -27.59
CA ARG A 45 0.84 -4.49 -28.23
C ARG A 45 -0.01 -5.28 -27.25
N ARG A 46 -1.33 -5.04 -27.25
CA ARG A 46 -2.25 -5.74 -26.34
C ARG A 46 -2.08 -7.27 -26.29
N PRO A 47 -1.98 -7.99 -27.43
CA PRO A 47 -1.85 -9.46 -27.39
C PRO A 47 -0.59 -9.94 -26.65
N GLU A 48 0.52 -9.21 -26.76
CA GLU A 48 1.78 -9.55 -26.11
C GLU A 48 1.70 -9.35 -24.59
N VAL A 49 1.08 -8.25 -24.16
CA VAL A 49 0.85 -7.98 -22.73
C VAL A 49 -0.09 -9.03 -22.14
N LEU A 50 -1.18 -9.38 -22.83
CA LEU A 50 -2.10 -10.42 -22.35
C LEU A 50 -1.44 -11.80 -22.27
N ALA A 51 -0.62 -12.16 -23.27
CA ALA A 51 0.13 -13.41 -23.25
C ALA A 51 1.10 -13.45 -22.07
N LEU A 52 1.82 -12.36 -21.79
CA LEU A 52 2.69 -12.25 -20.62
C LEU A 52 1.91 -12.49 -19.31
N LEU A 53 0.76 -11.84 -19.13
CA LEU A 53 -0.04 -11.98 -17.90
C LEU A 53 -0.57 -13.40 -17.74
N ALA A 54 -1.07 -14.01 -18.81
CA ALA A 54 -1.57 -15.37 -18.76
C ALA A 54 -0.45 -16.39 -18.52
N GLU A 55 0.63 -16.34 -19.31
CA GLU A 55 1.65 -17.38 -19.34
C GLU A 55 2.70 -17.25 -18.22
N ARG A 56 3.08 -16.02 -17.86
CA ARG A 56 4.16 -15.78 -16.89
C ARG A 56 3.65 -15.49 -15.49
N ARG A 57 2.46 -14.92 -15.37
CA ARG A 57 1.90 -14.50 -14.09
C ARG A 57 0.71 -15.37 -13.66
N GLY A 58 0.13 -16.16 -14.56
CA GLY A 58 -1.09 -16.91 -14.28
C GLY A 58 -2.26 -15.99 -13.89
N GLU A 59 -2.22 -14.73 -14.33
CA GLU A 59 -3.21 -13.72 -13.98
C GLU A 59 -4.34 -13.73 -15.02
N THR A 60 -5.59 -13.77 -14.54
CA THR A 60 -6.81 -13.71 -15.36
C THR A 60 -7.57 -12.43 -15.05
N ARG A 61 -8.37 -11.96 -16.02
CA ARG A 61 -9.08 -10.69 -15.88
C ARG A 61 -10.14 -10.75 -14.80
N ARG A 62 -10.09 -9.81 -13.85
CA ARG A 62 -11.06 -9.64 -12.75
C ARG A 62 -12.02 -8.49 -12.98
N GLY A 63 -11.59 -7.45 -13.70
CA GLY A 63 -12.41 -6.28 -14.00
C GLY A 63 -12.02 -5.58 -15.30
N ILE A 64 -12.97 -4.84 -15.88
CA ILE A 64 -12.79 -4.04 -17.08
C ILE A 64 -13.70 -2.81 -17.04
N GLY A 65 -13.18 -1.68 -17.50
CA GLY A 65 -13.94 -0.45 -17.63
C GLY A 65 -13.35 0.46 -18.71
N MET A 66 -14.11 1.47 -19.09
CA MET A 66 -13.67 2.50 -20.02
C MET A 66 -13.41 3.79 -19.26
N HIS A 67 -12.22 4.36 -19.44
CA HIS A 67 -11.89 5.69 -18.97
C HIS A 67 -12.54 6.73 -19.90
N GLY A 68 -12.86 7.93 -19.37
CA GLY A 68 -13.52 8.99 -20.14
C GLY A 68 -12.77 9.48 -21.38
N SER A 69 -11.47 9.19 -21.48
CA SER A 69 -10.67 9.45 -22.70
C SER A 69 -10.73 8.34 -23.77
N GLY A 70 -11.61 7.34 -23.60
CA GLY A 70 -11.75 6.21 -24.52
C GLY A 70 -10.71 5.11 -24.34
N ARG A 71 -9.87 5.18 -23.30
CA ARG A 71 -8.94 4.10 -22.95
C ARG A 71 -9.70 2.98 -22.22
N VAL A 72 -9.32 1.74 -22.46
CA VAL A 72 -9.83 0.59 -21.68
C VAL A 72 -8.88 0.34 -20.52
N VAL A 73 -9.41 0.26 -19.31
CA VAL A 73 -8.66 -0.14 -18.10
C VAL A 73 -9.12 -1.53 -17.69
N GLU A 74 -8.17 -2.41 -17.43
CA GLU A 74 -8.43 -3.81 -17.10
C GLU A 74 -7.60 -4.18 -15.86
N VAL A 75 -8.20 -4.96 -14.95
CA VAL A 75 -7.53 -5.50 -13.76
C VAL A 75 -7.43 -7.02 -13.91
N PHE A 76 -6.26 -7.58 -13.62
CA PHE A 76 -5.95 -8.99 -13.68
C PHE A 76 -5.40 -9.47 -12.35
N ALA A 77 -5.71 -10.71 -11.98
CA ALA A 77 -5.17 -11.34 -10.79
C ALA A 77 -5.06 -12.87 -10.92
N SER A 78 -4.08 -13.42 -10.21
CA SER A 78 -3.80 -14.84 -10.08
C SER A 78 -4.30 -15.37 -8.74
N GLU A 79 -4.53 -16.68 -8.65
CA GLU A 79 -4.89 -17.34 -7.39
C GLU A 79 -3.76 -17.24 -6.33
N GLY A 80 -2.52 -17.04 -6.76
CA GLY A 80 -1.37 -16.78 -5.89
C GLY A 80 -1.31 -15.36 -5.33
N GLY A 81 -2.33 -14.54 -5.56
CA GLY A 81 -2.44 -13.17 -5.05
C GLY A 81 -1.66 -12.13 -5.84
N GLY A 82 -0.95 -12.50 -6.92
CA GLY A 82 -0.34 -11.55 -7.86
C GLY A 82 -1.41 -10.83 -8.68
N TRP A 83 -1.21 -9.54 -8.95
CA TRP A 83 -2.15 -8.73 -9.75
C TRP A 83 -1.45 -7.70 -10.63
N THR A 84 -2.15 -7.32 -11.70
CA THR A 84 -1.71 -6.30 -12.65
C THR A 84 -2.89 -5.47 -13.16
N VAL A 85 -2.70 -4.16 -13.31
CA VAL A 85 -3.62 -3.25 -13.99
C VAL A 85 -2.98 -2.78 -15.28
N ILE A 86 -3.73 -2.88 -16.38
CA ILE A 86 -3.32 -2.38 -17.69
C ILE A 86 -4.27 -1.27 -18.17
N ALA A 87 -3.74 -0.36 -18.99
CA ALA A 87 -4.54 0.58 -19.76
C ALA A 87 -4.20 0.46 -21.25
N THR A 88 -5.23 0.27 -22.07
CA THR A 88 -5.14 0.17 -23.53
C THR A 88 -5.68 1.45 -24.17
N GLU A 89 -4.86 2.07 -25.01
CA GLU A 89 -5.23 3.21 -25.85
C GLU A 89 -6.09 2.77 -27.04
N PRO A 90 -6.89 3.68 -27.63
CA PRO A 90 -7.59 3.41 -28.90
C PRO A 90 -6.64 2.96 -30.03
N SER A 91 -5.37 3.37 -29.98
CA SER A 91 -4.31 2.94 -30.90
C SER A 91 -3.91 1.46 -30.76
N GLY A 92 -4.39 0.76 -29.72
CA GLY A 92 -4.04 -0.62 -29.40
C GLY A 92 -2.77 -0.77 -28.57
N ARG A 93 -2.10 0.33 -28.22
CA ARG A 93 -0.97 0.32 -27.27
C ARG A 93 -1.48 0.05 -25.88
N THR A 94 -0.92 -0.95 -25.22
CA THR A 94 -1.31 -1.36 -23.86
C THR A 94 -0.12 -1.21 -22.94
N CYS A 95 -0.33 -0.58 -21.80
CA CYS A 95 0.71 -0.38 -20.79
C CYS A 95 0.28 -0.99 -19.46
N VAL A 96 1.22 -1.64 -18.77
CA VAL A 96 1.07 -1.98 -17.35
C VAL A 96 1.21 -0.69 -16.54
N ILE A 97 0.16 -0.31 -15.83
CA ILE A 97 0.11 0.95 -15.06
C ILE A 97 0.22 0.71 -13.54
N ALA A 98 -0.05 -0.51 -13.07
CA ALA A 98 0.21 -0.95 -11.71
C ALA A 98 0.37 -2.48 -11.68
N ALA A 99 1.17 -3.00 -10.74
CA ALA A 99 1.30 -4.44 -10.50
C ALA A 99 1.74 -4.68 -9.05
N GLY A 100 1.39 -5.85 -8.50
CA GLY A 100 1.70 -6.17 -7.12
C GLY A 100 1.31 -7.59 -6.70
N HIS A 101 1.16 -7.76 -5.39
CA HIS A 101 0.73 -8.98 -4.72
C HIS A 101 -0.33 -8.64 -3.66
N GLY A 102 -0.90 -9.66 -3.01
CA GLY A 102 -1.93 -9.50 -1.98
C GLY A 102 -3.30 -9.15 -2.56
N TRP A 103 -3.63 -9.68 -3.74
CA TRP A 103 -4.96 -9.53 -4.32
C TRP A 103 -6.02 -10.27 -3.52
N GLU A 104 -7.17 -9.63 -3.32
CA GLU A 104 -8.37 -10.21 -2.73
C GLU A 104 -9.58 -9.88 -3.61
N ASP A 105 -10.39 -10.89 -3.93
CA ASP A 105 -11.66 -10.68 -4.64
C ASP A 105 -12.74 -10.26 -3.63
N LEU A 106 -13.07 -8.97 -3.61
CA LEU A 106 -14.13 -8.42 -2.76
C LEU A 106 -15.45 -8.31 -3.53
N ARG A 107 -16.56 -8.65 -2.86
CA ARG A 107 -17.94 -8.43 -3.35
C ARG A 107 -18.74 -7.70 -2.29
N GLU A 108 -18.46 -6.41 -2.17
CA GLU A 108 -19.17 -5.53 -1.25
C GLU A 108 -20.44 -4.98 -1.90
N ALA A 109 -21.51 -4.88 -1.11
CA ALA A 109 -22.70 -4.16 -1.53
C ALA A 109 -22.42 -2.65 -1.50
N PRO A 110 -22.96 -1.86 -2.44
CA PRO A 110 -22.84 -0.41 -2.36
C PRO A 110 -23.49 0.11 -1.08
N PRO A 111 -22.97 1.20 -0.49
CA PRO A 111 -23.58 1.81 0.68
C PRO A 111 -25.00 2.32 0.35
N PRO A 112 -25.90 2.46 1.35
CA PRO A 112 -27.19 3.09 1.14
C PRO A 112 -27.07 4.51 0.56
N PRO A 113 -28.09 5.00 -0.17
CA PRO A 113 -28.07 6.37 -0.69
C PRO A 113 -27.78 7.41 0.39
N GLY A 114 -26.85 8.32 0.11
CA GLY A 114 -26.46 9.39 1.04
C GLY A 114 -25.41 8.98 2.09
N VAL A 115 -24.96 7.71 2.10
CA VAL A 115 -23.85 7.24 2.93
C VAL A 115 -22.60 7.07 2.05
N PRO A 116 -21.45 7.67 2.40
CA PRO A 116 -20.21 7.46 1.66
C PRO A 116 -19.72 6.01 1.81
N ALA A 117 -19.06 5.51 0.76
CA ALA A 117 -18.38 4.22 0.74
C ALA A 117 -17.08 4.27 1.56
#